data_AF-A0A833VAX8-F1
#
_entry.id   AF-A0A833VAX8-F1
#
_cell.length_a   1.000
_cell.length_b   1.000
_cell.length_c   1.000
_cell.angle_alpha   90.00
_cell.angle_beta   90.00
_cell.angle_gamma   90.00
#
_symmetry.space_group_name_H-M   'P 1'
#
loop_
_entity.id
_entity.type
_entity.pdbx_description
1 polymer ?
#
loop_
_entity_poly.entity_id
_entity_poly.type
_entity_poly.pdbx_seq_one_letter_code
_entity_poly.pdbx_strand_id
1 'polypeptide(L)'
;MGSKEDKASAAGGGFFSTIAAGVKSWSTAVHKSVNGIMGYEGLEVINPEGGTEDAEAEASRGRWKQEDRDSYWKMMHKYIGADVTSLVTLPVIIFEPMSMLQRMSEILEYSELLNKADECDDPYMRLAYTATWFVSNYYQLQRTWKPFNPILGETFEIVNHCGISFIAEQVSHHPPMSVGHGENEHFIYDITSKLKTKFLGNSVDVYPVGRSRLVLKKSGHVLDLVPPLTKVNNLIFGRTWVDSPGEMVLSNLTTGEKVVLYFHPCGWFGCVAPSYTSTLLNFHHVL
;
A
#
# COMPACT_ATOMS: atom_id res chain seq x y z
N MET A 1 37.93 -9.72 57.50
CA MET A 1 38.58 -10.94 56.96
C MET A 1 37.49 -11.96 56.63
N GLY A 2 37.46 -12.45 55.38
CA GLY A 2 36.76 -13.67 54.93
C GLY A 2 35.22 -13.57 54.85
N SER A 3 34.64 -13.25 53.70
CA SER A 3 34.27 -14.15 52.58
C SER A 3 32.82 -14.64 52.67
N LYS A 4 31.93 -14.02 51.89
CA LYS A 4 30.63 -14.57 51.51
C LYS A 4 30.79 -15.19 50.12
N GLU A 5 30.51 -16.48 50.01
CA GLU A 5 30.46 -17.23 48.76
C GLU A 5 29.11 -17.06 48.04
N ASP A 6 29.22 -17.19 46.72
CA ASP A 6 28.27 -16.87 45.67
C ASP A 6 27.14 -17.90 45.50
N LYS A 7 25.98 -17.42 45.03
CA LYS A 7 25.19 -18.12 44.02
C LYS A 7 24.64 -17.13 42.99
N ALA A 8 25.00 -17.40 41.74
CA ALA A 8 24.69 -16.62 40.55
C ALA A 8 23.19 -16.62 40.18
N SER A 9 22.73 -15.51 39.58
CA SER A 9 21.72 -15.53 38.54
C SER A 9 21.88 -14.31 37.62
N ALA A 10 22.01 -14.59 36.33
CA ALA A 10 22.24 -13.64 35.25
C ALA A 10 21.18 -12.52 35.18
N ALA A 11 21.64 -11.29 34.99
CA ALA A 11 20.81 -10.16 34.59
C ALA A 11 20.61 -10.18 33.07
N GLY A 12 19.36 -10.30 32.63
CA GLY A 12 18.96 -10.21 31.23
C GLY A 12 17.45 -10.27 31.10
N GLY A 13 16.79 -9.11 31.04
CA GLY A 13 15.35 -8.98 30.81
C GLY A 13 14.81 -7.69 31.45
N GLY A 14 13.98 -6.89 30.80
CA GLY A 14 13.38 -6.99 29.48
C GLY A 14 12.62 -5.69 29.21
N PHE A 15 12.78 -5.18 27.99
CA PHE A 15 12.14 -3.97 27.45
C PHE A 15 10.64 -4.17 27.13
N PHE A 16 9.96 -5.09 27.83
CA PHE A 16 8.61 -5.58 27.47
C PHE A 16 7.52 -5.30 28.52
N SER A 17 7.83 -4.67 29.66
CA SER A 17 6.83 -4.50 30.73
C SER A 17 5.93 -3.25 30.62
N THR A 18 6.19 -2.31 29.70
CA THR A 18 5.42 -1.05 29.63
C THR A 18 4.23 -1.08 28.65
N ILE A 19 4.14 -2.08 27.76
CA ILE A 19 3.06 -2.15 26.75
C ILE A 19 1.76 -2.78 27.33
N ALA A 20 1.85 -3.56 28.40
CA ALA A 20 0.71 -4.33 28.91
C ALA A 20 -0.36 -3.49 29.63
N ALA A 21 -0.02 -2.31 30.16
CA ALA A 21 -0.98 -1.48 30.91
C ALA A 21 -1.91 -0.65 29.99
N GLY A 22 -1.46 -0.28 28.79
CA GLY A 22 -2.26 0.52 27.84
C GLY A 22 -3.39 -0.27 27.15
N VAL A 23 -3.17 -1.56 26.89
CA VAL A 23 -4.12 -2.39 26.12
C VAL A 23 -5.37 -2.73 26.94
N LYS A 24 -5.24 -2.96 28.25
CA LYS A 24 -6.40 -3.28 29.11
C LYS A 24 -7.32 -2.08 29.35
N SER A 25 -6.77 -0.87 29.47
CA SER A 25 -7.58 0.35 29.62
C SER A 25 -8.39 0.66 28.35
N TRP A 26 -7.78 0.49 27.17
CA TRP A 26 -8.45 0.73 25.88
C TRP A 26 -9.58 -0.27 25.61
N SER A 27 -9.36 -1.57 25.86
CA SER A 27 -10.40 -2.60 25.66
C SER A 27 -11.65 -2.40 26.52
N THR A 28 -11.49 -1.85 27.73
CA THR A 28 -12.60 -1.61 28.66
C THR A 28 -13.34 -0.30 28.35
N ALA A 29 -12.63 0.72 27.87
CA ALA A 29 -13.22 1.97 27.41
C ALA A 29 -14.05 1.79 26.13
N VAL A 30 -13.57 0.96 25.20
CA VAL A 30 -14.31 0.61 23.97
C VAL A 30 -15.57 -0.18 24.30
N HIS A 31 -15.54 -1.11 25.26
CA HIS A 31 -16.70 -1.93 25.59
C HIS A 31 -17.83 -1.16 26.31
N LYS A 32 -17.53 -0.01 26.92
CA LYS A 32 -18.53 0.85 27.60
C LYS A 32 -19.20 1.87 26.69
N SER A 33 -18.70 2.08 25.47
CA SER A 33 -19.25 3.06 24.53
C SER A 33 -20.25 2.46 23.52
N VAL A 34 -20.44 1.14 23.51
CA VAL A 34 -21.22 0.41 22.48
C VAL A 34 -22.75 0.42 22.71
N ASN A 35 -23.24 0.88 23.87
CA ASN A 35 -24.68 0.85 24.20
C ASN A 35 -25.40 2.22 24.15
N GLY A 36 -24.73 3.28 23.65
CA GLY A 36 -25.38 4.54 23.30
C GLY A 36 -25.32 4.74 21.78
N ILE A 37 -26.33 5.37 21.18
CA ILE A 37 -26.26 5.84 19.78
C ILE A 37 -25.07 6.82 19.72
N MET A 38 -23.90 6.31 19.35
CA MET A 38 -22.65 7.07 19.42
C MET A 38 -22.46 7.78 18.08
N GLY A 39 -22.54 9.11 18.12
CA GLY A 39 -22.38 9.98 16.96
C GLY A 39 -20.98 9.90 16.35
N TYR A 40 -20.84 10.50 15.17
CA TYR A 40 -19.63 10.56 14.35
C TYR A 40 -18.45 11.34 14.97
N GLU A 41 -18.64 11.88 16.18
CA GLU A 41 -17.73 12.80 16.88
C GLU A 41 -16.34 12.19 17.19
N GLY A 42 -16.16 10.87 17.05
CA GLY A 42 -14.87 10.19 17.20
C GLY A 42 -14.17 9.78 15.90
N LEU A 43 -14.73 10.12 14.72
CA LEU A 43 -14.12 9.81 13.43
C LEU A 43 -13.26 10.96 12.93
N GLU A 44 -12.01 10.66 12.65
CA GLU A 44 -11.10 11.62 12.05
C GLU A 44 -11.41 11.78 10.56
N VAL A 45 -11.68 13.02 10.14
CA VAL A 45 -11.72 13.44 8.74
C VAL A 45 -10.42 14.17 8.47
N ILE A 46 -9.60 13.62 7.58
CA ILE A 46 -8.27 14.14 7.31
C ILE A 46 -8.33 14.98 6.04
N ASN A 47 -8.08 16.28 6.14
CA ASN A 47 -7.88 17.11 4.95
C ASN A 47 -6.64 16.59 4.20
N PRO A 48 -6.70 16.36 2.88
CA PRO A 48 -5.52 16.02 2.07
C PRO A 48 -4.34 17.00 2.21
N GLU A 49 -4.60 18.25 2.62
CA GLU A 49 -3.60 19.28 2.88
C GLU A 49 -3.03 19.22 4.32
N GLY A 50 -3.50 18.28 5.14
CA GLY A 50 -2.99 18.06 6.51
C GLY A 50 -3.49 19.05 7.55
N GLY A 51 -4.39 19.97 7.19
CA GLY A 51 -5.07 20.87 8.12
C GLY A 51 -6.31 20.24 8.79
N THR A 52 -6.73 20.80 9.91
CA THR A 52 -7.99 20.43 10.59
C THR A 52 -9.01 21.57 10.63
N GLU A 53 -8.64 22.76 10.13
CA GLU A 53 -9.42 24.00 10.21
C GLU A 53 -10.75 23.92 9.44
N ASP A 54 -10.83 23.05 8.44
CA ASP A 54 -11.99 22.86 7.58
C ASP A 54 -12.58 21.44 7.66
N ALA A 55 -12.25 20.66 8.70
CA ALA A 55 -12.64 19.25 8.81
C ALA A 55 -14.15 19.02 8.68
N GLU A 56 -14.99 19.90 9.27
CA GLU A 56 -16.45 19.84 9.14
C GLU A 56 -16.92 20.08 7.70
N ALA A 57 -16.33 21.07 7.02
CA ALA A 57 -16.64 21.36 5.63
C ALA A 57 -16.18 20.22 4.73
N GLU A 58 -14.97 19.70 4.94
CA GLU A 58 -14.39 18.59 4.17
C GLU A 58 -15.23 17.32 4.32
N ALA A 59 -15.76 17.03 5.53
CA ALA A 59 -16.59 15.85 5.80
C ALA A 59 -17.79 15.69 4.84
N SER A 60 -18.29 16.81 4.31
CA SER A 60 -19.39 16.86 3.35
C SER A 60 -18.98 16.69 1.88
N ARG A 61 -17.69 16.83 1.54
CA ARG A 61 -17.15 16.77 0.17
C ARG A 61 -16.92 15.34 -0.37
N GLY A 62 -17.41 14.34 0.36
CA GLY A 62 -17.27 12.93 -0.01
C GLY A 62 -18.17 12.48 -1.15
N ARG A 63 -17.91 11.28 -1.67
CA ARG A 63 -18.68 10.66 -2.76
C ARG A 63 -20.08 10.16 -2.38
N TRP A 64 -20.43 10.18 -1.10
CA TRP A 64 -21.68 9.64 -0.57
C TRP A 64 -22.72 10.74 -0.39
N LYS A 65 -23.97 10.45 -0.77
CA LYS A 65 -25.11 11.26 -0.31
C LYS A 65 -25.25 11.11 1.20
N GLN A 66 -25.76 12.15 1.86
CA GLN A 66 -25.85 12.19 3.33
C GLN A 66 -26.61 10.97 3.91
N GLU A 67 -27.73 10.60 3.30
CA GLU A 67 -28.57 9.47 3.72
C GLU A 67 -27.84 8.12 3.56
N ASP A 68 -27.11 7.94 2.45
CA ASP A 68 -26.34 6.72 2.15
C ASP A 68 -25.14 6.58 3.08
N ARG A 69 -24.51 7.70 3.45
CA ARG A 69 -23.34 7.75 4.33
C ARG A 69 -23.65 7.19 5.72
N ASP A 70 -24.79 7.59 6.29
CA ASP A 70 -25.20 7.16 7.63
C ASP A 70 -25.53 5.66 7.65
N SER A 71 -26.23 5.19 6.62
CA SER A 71 -26.51 3.76 6.42
C SER A 71 -25.22 2.95 6.26
N TYR A 72 -24.28 3.42 5.44
CA TYR A 72 -23.02 2.74 5.20
C TYR A 72 -22.14 2.71 6.46
N TRP A 73 -22.07 3.80 7.24
CA TRP A 73 -21.37 3.79 8.53
C TRP A 73 -21.96 2.78 9.51
N LYS A 74 -23.30 2.74 9.64
CA LYS A 74 -23.99 1.75 10.49
C LYS A 74 -23.64 0.32 10.08
N MET A 75 -23.43 0.05 8.80
CA MET A 75 -22.97 -1.26 8.33
C MET A 75 -21.49 -1.51 8.67
N MET A 76 -20.62 -0.51 8.49
CA MET A 76 -19.17 -0.67 8.52
C MET A 76 -18.53 -0.59 9.91
N HIS A 77 -19.08 0.19 10.84
CA HIS A 77 -18.42 0.47 12.13
C HIS A 77 -18.10 -0.80 12.96
N LYS A 78 -18.92 -1.85 12.83
CA LYS A 78 -18.69 -3.14 13.51
C LYS A 78 -17.46 -3.90 12.99
N TYR A 79 -16.90 -3.51 11.84
CA TYR A 79 -15.73 -4.13 11.22
C TYR A 79 -14.43 -3.36 11.48
N ILE A 80 -14.43 -2.37 12.38
CA ILE A 80 -13.20 -1.68 12.77
C ILE A 80 -12.19 -2.70 13.31
N GLY A 81 -10.97 -2.64 12.78
CA GLY A 81 -9.89 -3.57 13.05
C GLY A 81 -9.86 -4.82 12.15
N ALA A 82 -10.89 -5.05 11.33
CA ALA A 82 -11.00 -6.24 10.47
C ALA A 82 -10.52 -5.99 9.03
N ASP A 83 -10.28 -7.08 8.29
CA ASP A 83 -10.04 -7.06 6.85
C ASP A 83 -11.37 -6.93 6.10
N VAL A 84 -11.82 -5.70 5.90
CA VAL A 84 -13.13 -5.40 5.31
C VAL A 84 -13.27 -5.87 3.87
N THR A 85 -12.16 -5.90 3.11
CA THR A 85 -12.21 -6.30 1.70
C THR A 85 -12.56 -7.77 1.49
N SER A 86 -12.29 -8.60 2.49
CA SER A 86 -12.57 -10.04 2.46
C SER A 86 -13.88 -10.42 3.16
N LEU A 87 -14.45 -9.52 3.98
CA LEU A 87 -15.57 -9.83 4.89
C LEU A 87 -16.89 -9.14 4.54
N VAL A 88 -16.86 -8.08 3.72
CA VAL A 88 -18.03 -7.25 3.43
C VAL A 88 -18.17 -7.03 1.93
N THR A 89 -19.39 -7.17 1.42
CA THR A 89 -19.72 -6.73 0.06
C THR A 89 -19.80 -5.20 0.04
N LEU A 90 -18.90 -4.58 -0.71
CA LEU A 90 -18.82 -3.13 -0.83
C LEU A 90 -19.76 -2.65 -1.96
N PRO A 91 -20.40 -1.48 -1.83
CA PRO A 91 -21.34 -0.98 -2.82
C PRO A 91 -20.62 -0.43 -4.07
N VAL A 92 -21.26 -0.58 -5.24
CA VAL A 92 -20.65 -0.28 -6.54
C VAL A 92 -20.13 1.16 -6.70
N ILE A 93 -20.68 2.13 -5.96
CA ILE A 93 -20.28 3.55 -6.03
C ILE A 93 -18.79 3.78 -5.65
N ILE A 94 -18.18 2.88 -4.89
CA ILE A 94 -16.76 3.00 -4.52
C ILE A 94 -15.82 2.35 -5.55
N PHE A 95 -16.37 1.68 -6.56
CA PHE A 95 -15.62 0.96 -7.57
C PHE A 95 -15.41 1.77 -8.83
N GLU A 96 -14.34 1.47 -9.53
CA GLU A 96 -14.11 1.91 -10.91
C GLU A 96 -14.44 0.79 -11.89
N PRO A 97 -14.68 1.08 -13.17
CA PRO A 97 -15.08 0.08 -14.16
C PRO A 97 -13.89 -0.78 -14.66
N MET A 98 -13.06 -1.29 -13.75
CA MET A 98 -11.94 -2.16 -14.07
C MET A 98 -11.69 -3.19 -12.97
N SER A 99 -11.18 -4.37 -13.34
CA SER A 99 -10.77 -5.40 -12.38
C SER A 99 -9.33 -5.22 -11.91
N MET A 100 -8.95 -5.91 -10.83
CA MET A 100 -7.57 -5.89 -10.34
C MET A 100 -6.58 -6.38 -11.41
N LEU A 101 -6.97 -7.28 -12.30
CA LEU A 101 -6.09 -7.79 -13.36
C LEU A 101 -5.73 -6.69 -14.36
N GLN A 102 -6.70 -5.84 -14.71
CA GLN A 102 -6.47 -4.66 -15.54
C GLN A 102 -5.57 -3.67 -14.82
N ARG A 103 -5.81 -3.42 -13.52
CA ARG A 103 -4.93 -2.55 -12.70
C ARG A 103 -3.49 -3.00 -12.68
N MET A 104 -3.24 -4.32 -12.61
CA MET A 104 -1.88 -4.86 -12.61
C MET A 104 -1.10 -4.52 -13.88
N SER A 105 -1.78 -4.32 -15.01
CA SER A 105 -1.13 -3.98 -16.27
C SER A 105 -0.76 -2.50 -16.42
N GLU A 106 -1.35 -1.59 -15.64
CA GLU A 106 -1.20 -0.15 -15.86
C GLU A 106 0.24 0.35 -15.64
N ILE A 107 1.03 -0.34 -14.82
CA ILE A 107 2.45 -0.03 -14.64
C ILE A 107 3.26 -0.17 -15.95
N LEU A 108 2.73 -0.92 -16.93
CA LEU A 108 3.35 -1.08 -18.25
C LEU A 108 3.18 0.15 -19.15
N GLU A 109 2.42 1.16 -18.75
CA GLU A 109 2.29 2.43 -19.47
C GLU A 109 3.65 3.11 -19.71
N TYR A 110 4.54 3.05 -18.71
CA TYR A 110 5.88 3.68 -18.74
C TYR A 110 7.01 2.67 -18.97
N SER A 111 6.70 1.55 -19.62
CA SER A 111 7.62 0.43 -19.87
C SER A 111 8.85 0.80 -20.73
N GLU A 112 8.83 1.92 -21.46
CA GLU A 112 9.99 2.44 -22.18
C GLU A 112 11.18 2.74 -21.24
N LEU A 113 10.92 3.01 -19.96
CA LEU A 113 11.96 3.15 -18.93
C LEU A 113 12.73 1.84 -18.74
N LEU A 114 12.08 0.69 -18.88
CA LEU A 114 12.72 -0.62 -18.76
C LEU A 114 13.60 -0.94 -19.96
N ASN A 115 13.19 -0.52 -21.16
CA ASN A 115 14.04 -0.64 -22.36
C ASN A 115 15.33 0.18 -22.17
N LYS A 116 15.21 1.42 -21.69
CA LYS A 116 16.36 2.27 -21.34
C LYS A 116 17.23 1.64 -20.25
N ALA A 117 16.63 1.02 -19.24
CA ALA A 117 17.37 0.33 -18.18
C ALA A 117 18.18 -0.85 -18.74
N ASP A 118 17.56 -1.68 -19.59
CA ASP A 118 18.19 -2.85 -20.19
C ASP A 118 19.36 -2.47 -21.12
N GLU A 119 19.20 -1.40 -21.90
CA GLU A 119 20.25 -0.91 -22.79
C GLU A 119 21.39 -0.16 -22.07
N CYS A 120 21.14 0.33 -20.86
CA CYS A 120 22.08 1.16 -20.12
C CYS A 120 23.24 0.37 -19.53
N ASP A 121 24.47 0.74 -19.90
CA ASP A 121 25.68 0.11 -19.39
C ASP A 121 26.07 0.60 -17.99
N ASP A 122 25.72 1.84 -17.62
CA ASP A 122 25.95 2.39 -16.27
C ASP A 122 24.98 1.73 -15.26
N PRO A 123 25.50 0.98 -14.26
CA PRO A 123 24.66 0.28 -13.29
C PRO A 123 23.79 1.22 -12.45
N TYR A 124 24.27 2.43 -12.12
CA TYR A 124 23.51 3.38 -11.30
C TYR A 124 22.36 4.00 -12.09
N MET A 125 22.59 4.34 -13.35
CA MET A 125 21.54 4.84 -14.24
C MET A 125 20.50 3.75 -14.58
N ARG A 126 20.92 2.50 -14.74
CA ARG A 126 20.01 1.35 -14.87
C ARG A 126 19.07 1.22 -13.67
N LEU A 127 19.61 1.32 -12.45
CA LEU A 127 18.82 1.31 -11.23
C LEU A 127 17.89 2.53 -11.15
N ALA A 128 18.34 3.72 -11.57
CA ALA A 128 17.52 4.92 -11.59
C ALA A 128 16.31 4.77 -12.55
N TYR A 129 16.51 4.24 -13.76
CA TYR A 129 15.42 3.97 -14.70
C TYR A 129 14.43 2.95 -14.13
N THR A 130 14.95 1.86 -13.55
CA THR A 130 14.11 0.79 -12.98
C THR A 130 13.31 1.30 -11.77
N ALA A 131 13.93 2.07 -10.89
CA ALA A 131 13.27 2.68 -9.75
C ALA A 131 12.19 3.67 -10.20
N THR A 132 12.48 4.49 -11.22
CA THR A 132 11.52 5.44 -11.79
C THR A 132 10.30 4.72 -12.39
N TRP A 133 10.51 3.59 -13.06
CA TRP A 133 9.41 2.76 -13.57
C TRP A 133 8.51 2.27 -12.43
N PHE A 134 9.07 1.77 -11.34
CA PHE A 134 8.27 1.38 -10.17
C PHE A 134 7.57 2.55 -9.48
N VAL A 135 8.19 3.74 -9.44
CA VAL A 135 7.54 4.97 -8.93
C VAL A 135 6.35 5.37 -9.81
N SER A 136 6.39 5.12 -11.12
CA SER A 136 5.29 5.48 -12.03
C SER A 136 3.96 4.83 -11.64
N ASN A 137 3.98 3.65 -11.00
CA ASN A 137 2.79 2.98 -10.49
C ASN A 137 1.98 3.84 -9.50
N TYR A 138 2.65 4.73 -8.76
CA TYR A 138 2.00 5.59 -7.77
C TYR A 138 1.19 6.73 -8.40
N TYR A 139 1.38 7.01 -9.70
CA TYR A 139 0.51 7.91 -10.44
C TYR A 139 -0.94 7.41 -10.44
N GLN A 140 -1.14 6.09 -10.42
CA GLN A 140 -2.46 5.46 -10.38
C GLN A 140 -3.25 5.78 -9.10
N LEU A 141 -2.57 6.17 -8.00
CA LEU A 141 -3.20 6.49 -6.72
C LEU A 141 -4.01 7.79 -6.77
N GLN A 142 -3.90 8.58 -7.84
CA GLN A 142 -4.82 9.69 -8.14
C GLN A 142 -6.26 9.20 -8.30
N ARG A 143 -6.46 7.94 -8.70
CA ARG A 143 -7.77 7.30 -8.78
C ARG A 143 -8.05 6.56 -7.48
N THR A 144 -8.93 7.13 -6.67
CA THR A 144 -9.26 6.68 -5.31
C THR A 144 -10.38 5.63 -5.26
N TRP A 145 -10.78 5.13 -6.43
CA TRP A 145 -11.76 4.07 -6.58
C TRP A 145 -11.10 2.70 -6.49
N LYS A 146 -11.85 1.75 -5.95
CA LYS A 146 -11.41 0.39 -5.78
C LYS A 146 -11.63 -0.40 -7.08
N PRO A 147 -10.65 -1.16 -7.60
CA PRO A 147 -10.92 -2.08 -8.70
C PRO A 147 -11.84 -3.21 -8.25
N PHE A 148 -12.59 -3.77 -9.20
CA PHE A 148 -13.36 -4.99 -8.98
C PHE A 148 -12.42 -6.13 -8.57
N ASN A 149 -12.85 -6.90 -7.57
CA ASN A 149 -12.14 -8.12 -7.21
C ASN A 149 -12.46 -9.15 -8.30
N PRO A 150 -11.45 -9.65 -9.03
CA PRO A 150 -11.69 -10.62 -10.10
C PRO A 150 -12.33 -11.91 -9.56
N ILE A 151 -13.13 -12.57 -10.39
CA ILE A 151 -13.61 -13.93 -10.06
C ILE A 151 -12.48 -14.95 -10.24
N LEU A 152 -12.54 -16.09 -9.53
CA LEU A 152 -11.55 -17.16 -9.69
C LEU A 152 -11.49 -17.64 -11.15
N GLY A 153 -10.30 -17.67 -11.73
CA GLY A 153 -10.08 -18.03 -13.14
C GLY A 153 -10.37 -16.90 -14.13
N GLU A 154 -10.75 -15.70 -13.69
CA GLU A 154 -10.79 -14.52 -14.57
C GLU A 154 -9.37 -14.26 -15.12
N THR A 155 -9.29 -13.93 -16.40
CA THR A 155 -8.06 -13.59 -17.09
C THR A 155 -8.15 -12.20 -17.73
N PHE A 156 -7.01 -11.53 -17.86
CA PHE A 156 -6.87 -10.30 -18.64
C PHE A 156 -5.57 -10.35 -19.44
N GLU A 157 -5.63 -9.95 -20.71
CA GLU A 157 -4.46 -9.93 -21.59
C GLU A 157 -4.29 -8.58 -22.31
N ILE A 158 -3.03 -8.23 -22.55
CA ILE A 158 -2.61 -7.20 -23.49
C ILE A 158 -1.74 -7.88 -24.53
N VAL A 159 -2.10 -7.76 -25.81
CA VAL A 159 -1.38 -8.41 -26.90
C VAL A 159 -0.61 -7.37 -27.70
N ASN A 160 0.72 -7.45 -27.65
CA ASN A 160 1.64 -6.64 -28.45
C ASN A 160 1.38 -5.11 -28.40
N HIS A 161 1.01 -4.59 -27.23
CA HIS A 161 0.86 -3.14 -27.04
C HIS A 161 2.25 -2.54 -26.86
N CYS A 162 2.71 -1.75 -27.84
CA CYS A 162 4.06 -1.18 -27.85
C CYS A 162 5.17 -2.24 -27.69
N GLY A 163 4.98 -3.42 -28.28
CA GLY A 163 5.94 -4.54 -28.19
C GLY A 163 5.81 -5.40 -26.93
N ILE A 164 4.86 -5.08 -26.04
CA ILE A 164 4.66 -5.81 -24.77
C ILE A 164 3.45 -6.72 -24.87
N SER A 165 3.63 -7.95 -24.41
CA SER A 165 2.54 -8.87 -24.14
C SER A 165 2.42 -9.07 -22.64
N PHE A 166 1.20 -9.04 -22.10
CA PHE A 166 0.91 -9.25 -20.68
C PHE A 166 -0.29 -10.18 -20.53
N ILE A 167 -0.21 -11.10 -19.58
CA ILE A 167 -1.30 -11.99 -19.19
C ILE A 167 -1.41 -11.98 -17.66
N ALA A 168 -2.63 -11.89 -17.15
CA ALA A 168 -2.91 -12.03 -15.73
C ALA A 168 -4.09 -12.94 -15.47
N GLU A 169 -4.08 -13.62 -14.32
CA GLU A 169 -5.12 -14.54 -13.88
C GLU A 169 -5.38 -14.38 -12.38
N GLN A 170 -6.65 -14.47 -11.99
CA GLN A 170 -7.03 -14.67 -10.59
C GLN A 170 -6.91 -16.14 -10.19
N VAL A 171 -5.84 -16.49 -9.48
CA VAL A 171 -5.50 -17.89 -9.14
C VAL A 171 -6.04 -18.35 -7.79
N SER A 172 -6.54 -17.45 -6.94
CA SER A 172 -7.14 -17.80 -5.65
C SER A 172 -8.22 -16.80 -5.24
N HIS A 173 -9.25 -17.27 -4.55
CA HIS A 173 -10.33 -16.43 -4.00
C HIS A 173 -10.30 -16.32 -2.46
N HIS A 174 -9.71 -17.30 -1.76
CA HIS A 174 -9.63 -17.32 -0.28
C HIS A 174 -8.24 -17.78 0.21
N PRO A 175 -7.28 -16.85 0.38
CA PRO A 175 -7.40 -15.41 0.16
C PRO A 175 -7.37 -15.02 -1.33
N PRO A 176 -7.90 -13.84 -1.71
CA PRO A 176 -7.78 -13.32 -3.07
C PRO A 176 -6.30 -13.17 -3.46
N MET A 177 -5.94 -13.74 -4.61
CA MET A 177 -4.60 -13.60 -5.19
C MET A 177 -4.69 -13.62 -6.71
N SER A 178 -4.04 -12.66 -7.33
CA SER A 178 -3.87 -12.59 -8.78
C SER A 178 -2.40 -12.69 -9.13
N VAL A 179 -2.08 -13.27 -10.27
CA VAL A 179 -0.73 -13.29 -10.83
C VAL A 179 -0.73 -12.67 -12.22
N GLY A 180 0.38 -12.07 -12.62
CA GLY A 180 0.58 -11.49 -13.93
C GLY A 180 1.99 -11.71 -14.42
N HIS A 181 2.12 -11.87 -15.73
CA HIS A 181 3.37 -12.03 -16.45
C HIS A 181 3.33 -11.13 -17.67
N GLY A 182 4.31 -10.24 -17.81
CA GLY A 182 4.49 -9.40 -18.99
C GLY A 182 5.91 -9.46 -19.50
N GLU A 183 6.07 -9.38 -20.81
CA GLU A 183 7.39 -9.35 -21.42
C GLU A 183 7.41 -8.59 -22.75
N ASN A 184 8.62 -8.13 -23.10
CA ASN A 184 8.99 -7.69 -24.44
C ASN A 184 10.42 -8.16 -24.75
N GLU A 185 11.08 -7.59 -25.76
CA GLU A 185 12.47 -7.93 -26.11
C GLU A 185 13.49 -7.59 -25.01
N HIS A 186 13.19 -6.64 -24.12
CA HIS A 186 14.12 -6.10 -23.12
C HIS A 186 13.89 -6.61 -21.70
N PHE A 187 12.66 -6.99 -21.33
CA PHE A 187 12.36 -7.36 -19.95
C PHE A 187 11.33 -8.46 -19.80
N ILE A 188 11.32 -9.05 -18.61
CA ILE A 188 10.24 -9.89 -18.07
C ILE A 188 9.78 -9.25 -16.76
N TYR A 189 8.48 -9.07 -16.60
CA TYR A 189 7.84 -8.55 -15.41
C TYR A 189 6.83 -9.56 -14.87
N ASP A 190 7.07 -10.06 -13.67
CA ASP A 190 6.15 -10.92 -12.93
C ASP A 190 5.60 -10.17 -11.72
N ILE A 191 4.30 -10.29 -11.50
CA ILE A 191 3.63 -9.73 -10.33
C ILE A 191 2.70 -10.75 -9.70
N THR A 192 2.75 -10.86 -8.38
CA THR A 192 1.71 -11.47 -7.56
C THR A 192 1.01 -10.38 -6.79
N SER A 193 -0.27 -10.13 -7.08
CA SER A 193 -1.10 -9.21 -6.32
C SER A 193 -1.78 -9.96 -5.17
N LYS A 194 -1.40 -9.59 -3.94
CA LYS A 194 -2.04 -10.05 -2.71
C LYS A 194 -2.02 -8.92 -1.71
N LEU A 195 -3.20 -8.55 -1.22
CA LEU A 195 -3.38 -7.48 -0.24
C LEU A 195 -3.90 -8.07 1.07
N LYS A 196 -3.46 -7.48 2.18
CA LYS A 196 -4.17 -7.56 3.46
C LYS A 196 -4.67 -6.17 3.80
N THR A 197 -5.85 -6.06 4.38
CA THR A 197 -6.38 -4.75 4.77
C THR A 197 -6.73 -4.68 6.25
N LYS A 198 -6.73 -3.47 6.80
CA LYS A 198 -7.21 -3.19 8.14
C LYS A 198 -8.04 -1.92 8.14
N PHE A 199 -9.34 -2.06 8.42
CA PHE A 199 -10.23 -0.92 8.54
C PHE A 199 -10.04 -0.20 9.87
N LEU A 200 -9.88 1.12 9.82
CA LEU A 200 -9.62 1.96 10.99
C LEU A 200 -10.80 2.91 11.30
N GLY A 201 -11.97 2.69 10.68
CA GLY A 201 -13.16 3.54 10.86
C GLY A 201 -13.42 4.43 9.65
N ASN A 202 -12.68 5.53 9.49
CA ASN A 202 -12.81 6.37 8.29
C ASN A 202 -11.68 6.15 7.27
N SER A 203 -10.72 5.28 7.57
CA SER A 203 -9.60 4.93 6.70
C SER A 203 -9.36 3.42 6.65
N VAL A 204 -8.60 2.97 5.66
CA VAL A 204 -8.11 1.59 5.53
C VAL A 204 -6.60 1.61 5.30
N ASP A 205 -5.87 0.83 6.09
CA ASP A 205 -4.49 0.47 5.79
C ASP A 205 -4.49 -0.73 4.84
N VAL A 206 -3.71 -0.64 3.77
CA VAL A 206 -3.53 -1.64 2.73
C VAL A 206 -2.08 -2.10 2.73
N TYR A 207 -1.88 -3.38 3.08
CA TYR A 207 -0.58 -4.02 3.15
C TYR A 207 -0.35 -4.87 1.90
N PRO A 208 0.52 -4.45 0.97
CA PRO A 208 0.93 -5.29 -0.15
C PRO A 208 1.80 -6.45 0.36
N VAL A 209 1.27 -7.68 0.32
CA VAL A 209 1.98 -8.92 0.67
C VAL A 209 2.46 -9.66 -0.58
N GLY A 210 1.99 -9.21 -1.74
CA GLY A 210 2.44 -9.62 -3.05
C GLY A 210 3.92 -9.34 -3.32
N ARG A 211 4.40 -9.79 -4.47
CA ARG A 211 5.77 -9.55 -4.94
C ARG A 211 5.75 -9.11 -6.40
N SER A 212 6.65 -8.18 -6.72
CA SER A 212 6.96 -7.78 -8.08
C SER A 212 8.40 -8.16 -8.38
N ARG A 213 8.63 -8.81 -9.53
CA ARG A 213 9.95 -9.20 -10.01
C ARG A 213 10.13 -8.69 -11.43
N LEU A 214 11.29 -8.12 -11.69
CA LEU A 214 11.70 -7.66 -13.00
C LEU A 214 12.99 -8.36 -13.40
N VAL A 215 13.08 -8.82 -14.65
CA VAL A 215 14.32 -9.33 -15.25
C VAL A 215 14.66 -8.45 -16.45
N LEU A 216 15.86 -7.87 -16.46
CA LEU A 216 16.41 -7.17 -17.63
C LEU A 216 17.15 -8.18 -18.51
N LYS A 217 16.65 -8.44 -19.72
CA LYS A 217 17.03 -9.58 -20.57
C LYS A 217 18.49 -9.49 -21.06
N LYS A 218 19.01 -8.31 -21.39
CA LYS A 218 20.40 -8.12 -21.87
C LYS A 218 21.41 -8.48 -20.78
N SER A 219 21.17 -8.03 -19.56
CA SER A 219 22.09 -8.21 -18.43
C SER A 219 21.83 -9.45 -17.58
N GLY A 220 20.62 -10.01 -17.66
CA GLY A 220 20.15 -11.06 -16.75
C GLY A 220 19.92 -10.60 -15.30
N HIS A 221 19.92 -9.29 -15.04
CA HIS A 221 19.69 -8.74 -13.71
C HIS A 221 18.27 -9.00 -13.25
N VAL A 222 18.11 -9.50 -12.02
CA VAL A 222 16.81 -9.77 -11.39
C VAL A 222 16.59 -8.76 -10.29
N LEU A 223 15.54 -7.96 -10.40
CA LEU A 223 15.16 -6.95 -9.41
C LEU A 223 13.86 -7.31 -8.70
N ASP A 224 13.78 -7.02 -7.40
CA ASP A 224 12.58 -7.15 -6.60
C ASP A 224 12.16 -5.82 -5.97
N LEU A 225 10.85 -5.62 -5.86
CA LEU A 225 10.29 -4.44 -5.19
C LEU A 225 9.58 -4.84 -3.90
N VAL A 226 9.93 -4.16 -2.82
CA VAL A 226 9.12 -4.06 -1.61
C VAL A 226 8.46 -2.66 -1.61
N PRO A 227 7.14 -2.58 -1.89
CA PRO A 227 6.44 -1.30 -1.87
C PRO A 227 6.14 -0.82 -0.43
N PRO A 228 6.00 0.49 -0.19
CA PRO A 228 5.49 1.06 1.05
C PRO A 228 4.07 0.58 1.37
N LEU A 229 3.65 0.85 2.61
CA LEU A 229 2.27 0.76 3.03
C LEU A 229 1.42 1.79 2.27
N THR A 230 0.21 1.42 1.87
CA THR A 230 -0.76 2.38 1.34
C THR A 230 -1.89 2.60 2.34
N LYS A 231 -2.32 3.85 2.50
CA LYS A 231 -3.47 4.22 3.34
C LYS A 231 -4.51 4.94 2.50
N VAL A 232 -5.76 4.49 2.57
CA VAL A 232 -6.90 5.17 1.96
C VAL A 232 -7.65 5.91 3.04
N ASN A 233 -7.67 7.23 2.95
CA ASN A 233 -8.27 8.14 3.92
C ASN A 233 -9.67 8.58 3.48
N ASN A 234 -10.52 8.95 4.43
CA ASN A 234 -11.87 9.49 4.19
C ASN A 234 -12.74 8.60 3.30
N LEU A 235 -12.91 7.33 3.67
CA LEU A 235 -13.70 6.38 2.89
C LEU A 235 -15.20 6.67 2.92
N ILE A 236 -15.69 7.23 4.03
CA ILE A 236 -17.10 7.45 4.32
C ILE A 236 -17.38 8.94 4.51
N PHE A 237 -16.57 9.60 5.33
CA PHE A 237 -16.66 11.02 5.62
C PHE A 237 -15.46 11.75 5.02
N GLY A 238 -15.73 12.74 4.18
CA GLY A 238 -14.71 13.53 3.51
C GLY A 238 -14.38 13.09 2.08
N ARG A 239 -13.59 13.92 1.40
CA ARG A 239 -13.02 13.58 0.09
C ARG A 239 -12.02 12.44 0.28
N THR A 240 -12.26 11.31 -0.39
CA THR A 240 -11.35 10.16 -0.36
C THR A 240 -10.04 10.53 -1.04
N TRP A 241 -8.93 10.17 -0.40
CA TRP A 241 -7.58 10.34 -0.93
C TRP A 241 -6.69 9.19 -0.47
N VAL A 242 -5.56 9.00 -1.16
CA VAL A 242 -4.65 7.88 -0.92
C VAL A 242 -3.27 8.42 -0.61
N ASP A 243 -2.65 7.88 0.44
CA ASP A 243 -1.26 8.11 0.82
C ASP A 243 -0.47 6.80 0.73
N SER A 244 0.84 6.86 0.54
CA SER A 244 1.71 5.68 0.62
C SER A 244 3.03 5.99 1.32
N PRO A 245 2.99 6.32 2.63
CA PRO A 245 4.18 6.76 3.34
C PRO A 245 5.12 5.59 3.66
N GLY A 246 6.40 5.93 3.79
CA GLY A 246 7.46 5.00 4.19
C GLY A 246 8.38 4.60 3.04
N GLU A 247 9.10 3.50 3.23
CA GLU A 247 10.16 3.09 2.31
C GLU A 247 9.61 2.21 1.18
N MET A 248 9.99 2.55 -0.05
CA MET A 248 10.01 1.64 -1.19
C MET A 248 11.44 1.15 -1.39
N VAL A 249 11.63 -0.16 -1.35
CA VAL A 249 12.96 -0.77 -1.50
C VAL A 249 12.99 -1.59 -2.79
N LEU A 250 13.85 -1.18 -3.71
CA LEU A 250 14.20 -1.92 -4.91
C LEU A 250 15.55 -2.61 -4.66
N SER A 251 15.62 -3.93 -4.73
CA SER A 251 16.90 -4.65 -4.66
C SER A 251 17.21 -5.32 -5.98
N ASN A 252 18.46 -5.20 -6.43
CA ASN A 252 19.00 -6.05 -7.47
C ASN A 252 19.50 -7.34 -6.80
N LEU A 253 18.77 -8.43 -6.98
CA LEU A 253 19.08 -9.74 -6.40
C LEU A 253 20.32 -10.39 -7.04
N THR A 254 20.73 -9.93 -8.23
CA THR A 254 21.91 -10.43 -8.92
C THR A 254 23.20 -9.80 -8.39
N THR A 255 23.19 -8.51 -8.06
CA THR A 255 24.39 -7.76 -7.64
C THR A 255 24.41 -7.40 -6.15
N GLY A 256 23.26 -7.46 -5.47
CA GLY A 256 23.10 -7.04 -4.08
C GLY A 256 22.85 -5.54 -3.88
N GLU A 257 22.92 -4.73 -4.95
CA GLU A 257 22.68 -3.29 -4.90
C GLU A 257 21.22 -2.98 -4.53
N LYS A 258 20.99 -1.87 -3.82
CA LYS A 258 19.66 -1.44 -3.41
C LYS A 258 19.44 0.03 -3.66
N VAL A 259 18.19 0.36 -3.98
CA VAL A 259 17.66 1.71 -4.00
C VAL A 259 16.53 1.80 -2.98
N VAL A 260 16.63 2.75 -2.05
CA VAL A 260 15.60 3.02 -1.05
C VAL A 260 15.01 4.40 -1.33
N LEU A 261 13.71 4.45 -1.60
CA LEU A 261 12.96 5.68 -1.83
C LEU A 261 12.02 5.91 -0.63
N TYR A 262 12.07 7.08 0.00
CA TYR A 262 11.19 7.39 1.12
C TYR A 262 10.06 8.30 0.68
N PHE A 263 8.82 7.82 0.86
CA PHE A 263 7.60 8.56 0.58
C PHE A 263 7.18 9.28 1.86
N HIS A 264 7.19 10.62 1.81
CA HIS A 264 6.75 11.43 2.94
C HIS A 264 5.22 11.36 3.08
N PRO A 265 4.70 11.19 4.31
CA PRO A 265 3.27 11.26 4.55
C PRO A 265 2.74 12.65 4.22
N CYS A 266 1.49 12.73 3.79
CA CYS A 266 0.80 13.99 3.58
C CYS A 266 0.47 14.66 4.95
N GLY A 267 1.33 15.58 5.43
CA GLY A 267 1.10 16.51 6.56
C GLY A 267 2.38 16.87 7.36
N TRP A 268 2.85 18.14 7.43
CA TRP A 268 2.38 19.24 8.32
C TRP A 268 2.17 20.63 7.63
N PHE A 269 2.43 20.78 6.32
CA PHE A 269 2.44 22.09 5.61
C PHE A 269 1.67 22.14 4.28
N GLY A 270 0.64 21.30 4.07
CA GLY A 270 -0.07 21.28 2.79
C GLY A 270 0.57 20.38 1.75
N CYS A 271 -0.24 19.60 1.04
CA CYS A 271 0.14 18.91 -0.18
C CYS A 271 -0.36 19.72 -1.38
N VAL A 272 0.52 20.47 -2.02
CA VAL A 272 0.32 20.88 -3.42
C VAL A 272 0.88 19.75 -4.27
N ALA A 273 0.00 18.88 -4.78
CA ALA A 273 0.34 17.64 -5.51
C ALA A 273 1.03 16.57 -4.61
N PRO A 274 1.12 15.28 -5.04
CA PRO A 274 2.00 14.32 -4.38
C PRO A 274 3.41 14.89 -4.40
N SER A 275 3.79 15.53 -3.30
CA SER A 275 5.13 16.05 -3.09
C SER A 275 6.02 14.86 -2.80
N TYR A 276 6.54 14.23 -3.84
CA TYR A 276 7.63 13.27 -3.76
C TYR A 276 8.88 14.06 -3.32
N THR A 277 9.01 14.35 -2.03
CA THR A 277 10.22 15.01 -1.54
C THR A 277 11.39 14.05 -1.72
N SER A 278 12.44 14.58 -2.34
CA SER A 278 13.65 13.90 -2.78
C SER A 278 14.16 12.81 -1.83
N THR A 279 14.08 11.60 -2.33
CA THR A 279 14.88 10.41 -2.06
C THR A 279 16.33 10.69 -1.63
N LEU A 280 16.73 10.06 -0.52
CA LEU A 280 18.13 9.73 -0.27
C LEU A 280 18.45 8.47 -1.09
N LEU A 281 19.08 8.64 -2.26
CA LEU A 281 19.56 7.52 -3.08
C LEU A 281 20.78 6.94 -2.37
N ASN A 282 20.56 6.18 -1.31
CA ASN A 282 21.62 5.44 -0.66
C ASN A 282 21.83 4.14 -1.44
N PHE A 283 22.82 4.15 -2.34
CA PHE A 283 23.42 2.93 -2.86
C PHE A 283 24.18 2.24 -1.73
N HIS A 284 23.48 1.45 -0.93
CA HIS A 284 24.15 0.55 0.00
C HIS A 284 24.66 -0.65 -0.79
N HIS A 285 25.97 -0.73 -1.01
CA HIS A 285 26.65 -2.01 -1.13
C HIS A 285 26.59 -2.68 0.25
N VAL A 286 25.62 -3.56 0.46
CA VAL A 286 25.71 -4.50 1.58
C VAL A 286 26.46 -5.71 1.04
N LEU A 287 27.76 -5.79 1.36
CA LEU A 287 28.60 -6.97 1.15
C LEU A 287 28.08 -8.16 1.97
#